data_AF-A0A9W9IJI7-F1
#
_entry.id   AF-A0A9W9IJI7-F1
#
_cell.length_a   1.000
_cell.length_b   1.000
_cell.length_c   1.000
_cell.angle_alpha   90.00
_cell.angle_beta   90.00
_cell.angle_gamma   90.00
#
_symmetry.space_group_name_H-M   'P 1'
#
loop_
_entity.id
_entity.type
_entity.pdbx_description
1 polymer ?
#
loop_
_entity_poly.entity_id
_entity_poly.type
_entity_poly.pdbx_seq_one_letter_code
_entity_poly.pdbx_strand_id
1 'polypeptide(L)'
;MLEALSFSQAVRIGDRIEISGQGCDPETRKVHAELADEINQAFANVELALNDAAGKGWTQVYRLRILALETSDGAVGLLMRNLQKWMAGP
;
A
#
# COMPACT_ATOMS: atom_id res chain seq x y z
N MET A 1 -16.73 -8.49 -4.76
CA MET A 1 -15.70 -8.70 -3.72
C MET A 1 -15.56 -7.47 -2.83
N LEU A 2 -15.25 -6.27 -3.35
CA LEU A 2 -15.35 -5.03 -2.53
C LEU A 2 -16.79 -4.76 -2.06
N GLU A 3 -17.80 -4.89 -2.93
CA GLU A 3 -19.22 -4.77 -2.51
C GLU A 3 -19.69 -5.86 -1.53
N ALA A 4 -18.96 -6.98 -1.43
CA ALA A 4 -19.28 -8.06 -0.50
C ALA A 4 -18.57 -7.91 0.85
N LEU A 5 -17.60 -7.01 0.94
CA LEU A 5 -16.80 -6.75 2.13
C LEU A 5 -17.18 -5.38 2.66
N SER A 6 -17.70 -5.29 3.88
CA SER A 6 -18.22 -4.05 4.46
C SER A 6 -17.11 -3.09 4.94
N PHE A 7 -16.22 -2.67 4.03
CA PHE A 7 -15.13 -1.73 4.32
C PHE A 7 -14.85 -0.77 3.15
N SER A 8 -14.17 0.34 3.45
CA SER A 8 -13.70 1.33 2.47
C SER A 8 -12.19 1.20 2.24
N GLN A 9 -11.74 1.37 1.00
CA GLN A 9 -10.31 1.35 0.67
C GLN A 9 -9.55 2.52 1.28
N ALA A 10 -10.12 3.72 1.20
CA ALA A 10 -9.58 4.92 1.81
C ALA A 10 -10.72 5.77 2.38
N VAL A 11 -10.45 6.46 3.47
CA VAL A 11 -11.38 7.39 4.12
C VAL A 11 -10.63 8.67 4.46
N ARG A 12 -11.23 9.81 4.13
CA ARG A 12 -10.75 11.12 4.56
C ARG A 12 -11.48 11.55 5.83
N ILE A 13 -10.72 11.87 6.88
CA ILE A 13 -11.20 12.31 8.19
C ILE A 13 -10.59 13.69 8.45
N GLY A 14 -11.29 14.75 8.04
CA GLY A 14 -10.76 16.12 8.11
C GLY A 14 -9.53 16.29 7.22
N ASP A 15 -8.39 16.53 7.85
CA ASP A 15 -7.08 16.71 7.21
C ASP A 15 -6.26 15.40 7.11
N ARG A 16 -6.72 14.31 7.71
CA ARG A 16 -6.08 12.98 7.66
C ARG A 16 -6.73 12.08 6.63
N ILE A 17 -5.92 11.27 5.95
CA ILE A 17 -6.40 10.13 5.15
C ILE A 17 -5.94 8.84 5.85
N GLU A 18 -6.85 7.87 5.96
CA GLU A 18 -6.54 6.50 6.35
C GLU A 18 -6.88 5.55 5.21
N ILE A 19 -6.02 4.56 5.00
CA ILE A 19 -6.19 3.53 3.97
C ILE A 19 -6.19 2.15 4.61
N SER A 20 -6.93 1.23 3.99
CA SER A 20 -6.96 -0.19 4.34
C SER A 20 -5.66 -0.90 3.93
N GLY A 21 -5.57 -2.21 4.18
CA GLY A 21 -4.45 -3.02 3.68
C GLY A 21 -4.41 -3.09 2.15
N GLN A 22 -3.23 -2.95 1.56
CA GLN A 22 -3.05 -2.69 0.12
C GLN A 22 -2.47 -3.87 -0.68
N GLY A 23 -2.51 -5.11 -0.17
CA GLY A 23 -1.83 -6.27 -0.79
C GLY A 23 -2.51 -6.93 -2.00
N CYS A 24 -3.69 -6.46 -2.43
CA CYS A 24 -4.43 -7.05 -3.56
C CYS A 24 -4.30 -6.19 -4.81
N ASP A 25 -4.13 -6.82 -5.97
CA ASP A 25 -4.18 -6.14 -7.26
C ASP A 25 -5.58 -5.49 -7.46
N PRO A 26 -5.64 -4.19 -7.83
CA PRO A 26 -6.89 -3.44 -7.85
C PRO A 26 -7.85 -3.86 -8.98
N GLU A 27 -7.32 -4.40 -10.08
CA GLU A 27 -8.11 -4.80 -11.26
C GLU A 27 -8.65 -6.22 -11.10
N THR A 28 -7.75 -7.16 -10.79
CA THR A 28 -8.02 -8.61 -10.73
C THR A 28 -8.51 -9.04 -9.36
N ARG A 29 -8.26 -8.24 -8.31
CA ARG A 29 -8.58 -8.53 -6.89
C ARG A 29 -7.90 -9.78 -6.35
N LYS A 30 -6.72 -10.11 -6.87
CA LYS A 30 -5.92 -11.25 -6.43
C LYS A 30 -4.63 -10.77 -5.79
N VAL A 31 -4.06 -11.60 -4.93
CA VAL A 31 -2.68 -11.44 -4.44
C VAL A 31 -1.76 -12.08 -5.46
N HIS A 32 -0.59 -11.47 -5.70
CA HIS A 32 0.41 -12.03 -6.59
C HIS A 32 0.99 -13.33 -5.99
N ALA A 33 1.37 -14.28 -6.85
CA ALA A 33 2.03 -15.51 -6.40
C ALA A 33 3.48 -15.25 -5.96
N GLU A 34 4.15 -14.31 -6.64
CA GLU A 34 5.52 -13.91 -6.33
C GLU A 34 5.52 -12.80 -5.29
N LEU A 35 6.25 -13.00 -4.19
CA LEU A 35 6.33 -12.05 -3.07
C LEU A 35 6.87 -10.67 -3.52
N ALA A 36 7.80 -10.65 -4.48
CA ALA A 36 8.33 -9.40 -5.01
C ALA A 36 7.24 -8.57 -5.71
N ASP A 37 6.37 -9.22 -6.48
CA ASP A 37 5.27 -8.55 -7.18
C ASP A 37 4.19 -8.10 -6.19
N GLU A 38 3.88 -8.92 -5.20
CA GLU A 38 2.97 -8.55 -4.11
C GLU A 38 3.46 -7.28 -3.38
N ILE A 39 4.73 -7.24 -2.99
CA ILE A 39 5.31 -6.07 -2.30
C ILE A 39 5.29 -4.85 -3.22
N ASN A 40 5.71 -4.97 -4.47
CA ASN A 40 5.73 -3.84 -5.41
C ASN A 40 4.32 -3.29 -5.65
N GLN A 41 3.33 -4.18 -5.85
CA GLN A 41 1.94 -3.82 -6.04
C GLN A 41 1.37 -3.13 -4.79
N ALA A 42 1.68 -3.64 -3.60
CA ALA A 42 1.22 -3.05 -2.35
C ALA A 42 1.66 -1.60 -2.18
N PHE A 43 2.90 -1.27 -2.57
CA PHE A 43 3.38 0.11 -2.53
C PHE A 43 2.74 1.00 -3.59
N ALA A 44 2.51 0.49 -4.80
CA ALA A 44 1.80 1.23 -5.84
C ALA A 44 0.34 1.51 -5.45
N ASN A 45 -0.30 0.55 -4.78
CA ASN A 45 -1.67 0.67 -4.28
C ASN A 45 -1.80 1.74 -3.19
N VAL A 46 -0.77 1.97 -2.35
CA VAL A 46 -0.78 3.08 -1.39
C VAL A 46 -0.86 4.43 -2.10
N GLU A 47 -0.08 4.63 -3.17
CA GLU A 47 -0.13 5.85 -3.99
C GLU A 47 -1.54 6.03 -4.59
N LEU A 48 -2.08 4.98 -5.19
CA LEU A 48 -3.42 4.97 -5.77
C LEU A 48 -4.50 5.32 -4.74
N ALA A 49 -4.54 4.60 -3.61
CA ALA A 49 -5.55 4.79 -2.57
C ALA A 49 -5.49 6.20 -1.94
N LEU A 50 -4.29 6.77 -1.78
CA LEU A 50 -4.13 8.12 -1.29
C LEU A 50 -4.61 9.16 -2.30
N ASN A 51 -4.30 8.98 -3.59
CA ASN A 51 -4.76 9.88 -4.65
C ASN A 51 -6.28 9.83 -4.84
N ASP A 52 -6.88 8.64 -4.77
CA ASP A 52 -8.34 8.44 -4.84
C ASP A 52 -9.07 9.16 -3.68
N ALA A 53 -8.43 9.29 -2.53
CA ALA A 53 -8.94 10.05 -1.38
C ALA A 53 -8.61 11.57 -1.42
N ALA A 54 -8.28 12.09 -2.60
CA ALA A 54 -7.83 13.48 -2.82
C ALA A 54 -6.61 13.85 -1.97
N GLY A 55 -5.68 12.91 -1.82
CA GLY A 55 -4.37 13.07 -1.21
C GLY A 55 -3.29 13.51 -2.20
N LYS A 56 -2.04 13.50 -1.73
CA LYS A 56 -0.82 13.83 -2.51
C LYS A 56 0.12 12.61 -2.62
N GLY A 57 -0.44 11.41 -2.63
CA GLY A 57 0.34 10.18 -2.67
C GLY A 57 1.28 9.99 -1.48
N TRP A 58 2.41 9.34 -1.73
CA TRP A 58 3.44 9.03 -0.72
C TRP A 58 4.05 10.25 -0.04
N THR A 59 4.04 11.43 -0.68
CA THR A 59 4.68 12.67 -0.14
C THR A 59 4.10 13.17 1.18
N GLN A 60 2.89 12.73 1.54
CA GLN A 60 2.20 13.07 2.79
C GLN A 60 2.16 11.91 3.80
N VAL A 61 2.82 10.79 3.51
CA VAL A 61 2.85 9.62 4.40
C VAL A 61 3.86 9.86 5.51
N TYR A 62 3.37 9.89 6.76
CA TYR A 62 4.21 10.07 7.96
C TYR A 62 4.27 8.81 8.85
N ARG A 63 3.36 7.85 8.65
CA ARG A 63 3.29 6.60 9.41
C ARG A 63 2.88 5.45 8.51
N LEU A 64 3.55 4.32 8.69
CA LEU A 64 3.25 3.06 8.00
C LEU A 64 3.11 1.93 9.01
N ARG A 65 2.34 0.90 8.62
CA ARG A 65 2.33 -0.41 9.29
C ARG A 65 2.46 -1.47 8.20
N ILE A 66 3.56 -2.22 8.25
CA ILE A 66 3.79 -3.36 7.38
C ILE A 66 3.48 -4.62 8.19
N LEU A 67 2.54 -5.42 7.69
CA LEU A 67 2.23 -6.74 8.24
C LEU A 67 2.79 -7.77 7.26
N ALA A 68 3.81 -8.50 7.68
CA ALA A 68 4.50 -9.48 6.85
C ALA A 68 4.36 -10.87 7.45
N LEU A 69 4.10 -11.86 6.60
CA LEU A 69 4.12 -13.29 6.98
C LEU A 69 5.52 -13.88 6.83
N GLU A 70 6.28 -13.40 5.84
CA GLU A 70 7.67 -13.77 5.61
C GLU A 70 8.60 -12.60 5.93
N THR A 71 9.65 -12.86 6.70
CA THR A 71 10.66 -11.86 7.10
C THR A 71 12.08 -12.31 6.79
N SER A 72 12.25 -13.04 5.68
CA SER A 72 13.58 -13.40 5.17
C SER A 72 14.37 -12.14 4.77
N ASP A 73 15.70 -12.22 4.74
CA ASP A 73 16.54 -11.07 4.35
C ASP A 73 16.19 -10.56 2.94
N GLY A 74 15.78 -11.47 2.04
CA GLY A 74 15.30 -11.12 0.70
C GLY A 74 14.01 -10.29 0.75
N ALA A 75 13.03 -10.72 1.54
CA ALA A 75 11.76 -10.01 1.73
C ALA A 75 11.98 -8.63 2.38
N VAL A 76 12.77 -8.57 3.45
CA VAL A 76 13.13 -7.31 4.13
C VAL A 76 13.88 -6.39 3.17
N GLY A 77 14.81 -6.91 2.38
CA GLY A 77 15.53 -6.14 1.36
C GLY A 77 14.61 -5.55 0.28
N LEU A 78 13.56 -6.28 -0.14
CA LEU A 78 12.55 -5.77 -1.07
C LEU A 78 11.72 -4.63 -0.46
N LEU A 79 11.29 -4.79 0.80
CA LEU A 79 10.58 -3.75 1.54
C LEU A 79 11.43 -2.49 1.68
N MET A 80 12.71 -2.63 2.05
CA MET A 80 13.62 -1.49 2.18
C MET A 80 13.83 -0.75 0.87
N ARG A 81 13.99 -1.45 -0.26
CA ARG A 81 14.11 -0.81 -1.58
C ARG A 81 12.86 -0.01 -1.95
N ASN A 82 11.67 -0.56 -1.69
CA ASN A 82 10.43 0.17 -1.94
C ASN A 82 10.27 1.36 -0.99
N LEU A 83 10.56 1.21 0.30
CA LEU A 83 10.58 2.34 1.24
C LEU A 83 11.51 3.45 0.75
N GLN A 84 12.74 3.12 0.35
CA GLN A 84 13.68 4.11 -0.19
C GLN A 84 13.15 4.79 -1.46
N LYS A 85 12.54 4.04 -2.37
CA LYS A 85 11.97 4.58 -3.61
C LYS A 85 10.81 5.54 -3.35
N TRP A 86 9.87 5.15 -2.48
CA TRP A 86 8.58 5.83 -2.33
C TRP A 86 8.58 6.87 -1.20
N MET A 87 9.34 6.65 -0.13
CA MET A 87 9.49 7.61 0.98
C MET A 87 10.59 8.63 0.75
N ALA A 88 11.37 8.50 -0.33
CA ALA A 88 12.22 9.60 -0.80
C ALA A 88 11.30 10.73 -1.28
N GLY A 89 10.81 11.53 -0.33
CA GLY A 89 10.28 12.85 -0.63
C GLY A 89 11.32 13.69 -1.38
N PRO A 90 10.89 14.82 -1.98
CA PRO A 90 11.81 15.73 -2.67
C PRO A 90 13.00 16.18 -1.81
#